data_AF-A0A438MHZ2-F1
#
_entry.id   AF-A0A438MHZ2-F1
#
_cell.length_a   1.000
_cell.length_b   1.000
_cell.length_c   1.000
_cell.angle_alpha   90.00
_cell.angle_beta   90.00
_cell.angle_gamma   90.00
#
_symmetry.space_group_name_H-M   'P 1'
#
loop_
_entity.id
_entity.type
_entity.pdbx_description
1 polymer ?
#
loop_
_entity_poly.entity_id
_entity_poly.type
_entity_poly.pdbx_seq_one_letter_code
_entity_poly.pdbx_strand_id
1 'polypeptide(L)'
;MITVMRMLNRGRSRAERVRAGLVAAGVGVATFLVCTAVSLADFKDEGGSLTGLALALLALPVAALVHQANRLASATRERRLAGMRLAGATPGDVRLLGALESGLLALLGSLAGAAVYVITHLGGPLVQVPVVMAVVVLYGVQSGSRAGRHVIASPIGVARRTRLRGPRVRDLLLVVAGVGLFTLGSVLKGRFPIVGPYGAALAMTAGLVLLLFGVTMATTWLIRAYARRAGRRAASPEMLLAARLVEADPRAWARALSVVSLTVFFGAGAGAQQAGVGYSQAHALVDVALLVALLTSAVALVVHQAEELIDHRRSFAALAASGVPESALSGVLVRQAVIAALPVCLVAAVSGAAAVIVPLMDIYQVQWLGWASTRALAMAGIGVLAAVLVALAARPLLRGALRLERLRA
;
A
#
# COMPACT_ATOMS: atom_id res chain seq x y z
N MET A 1 5.05 -35.91 -1.11
CA MET A 1 4.56 -34.52 -1.28
C MET A 1 5.23 -33.76 -2.42
N ILE A 2 6.58 -33.79 -2.53
CA ILE A 2 7.34 -33.18 -3.65
C ILE A 2 6.91 -33.74 -5.02
N THR A 3 6.58 -35.03 -5.11
CA THR A 3 6.09 -35.69 -6.33
C THR A 3 4.73 -35.15 -6.80
N VAL A 4 3.81 -34.87 -5.88
CA VAL A 4 2.50 -34.26 -6.16
C VAL A 4 2.67 -32.83 -6.68
N MET A 5 3.62 -32.10 -6.10
CA MET A 5 3.94 -30.73 -6.52
C MET A 5 4.60 -30.69 -7.91
N ARG A 6 5.44 -31.69 -8.25
CA ARG A 6 5.99 -31.87 -9.60
C ARG A 6 4.93 -32.27 -10.63
N MET A 7 3.97 -33.11 -10.29
CA MET A 7 2.84 -33.44 -11.17
C MET A 7 1.93 -32.23 -11.43
N LEU A 8 1.64 -31.41 -10.42
CA LEU A 8 0.87 -30.17 -10.58
C LEU A 8 1.60 -29.11 -11.43
N ASN A 9 2.94 -29.10 -11.43
CA ASN A 9 3.71 -28.14 -12.22
C ASN A 9 3.64 -28.41 -13.74
N ARG A 10 3.27 -29.63 -14.15
CA ARG A 10 3.09 -29.99 -15.57
C ARG A 10 1.81 -29.43 -16.19
N GLY A 11 0.81 -29.04 -15.37
CA GLY A 11 -0.47 -28.48 -15.83
C GLY A 11 -0.55 -26.95 -15.80
N ARG A 12 0.54 -26.23 -15.51
CA ARG A 12 0.50 -24.76 -15.38
C ARG A 12 0.35 -24.06 -16.72
N SER A 13 -0.74 -23.29 -16.84
CA SER A 13 -0.92 -22.34 -17.95
C SER A 13 0.29 -21.39 -18.08
N ARG A 14 0.56 -20.91 -19.30
CA ARG A 14 1.65 -19.94 -19.56
C ARG A 14 1.56 -18.71 -18.64
N ALA A 15 0.35 -18.23 -18.40
CA ALA A 15 0.07 -17.12 -17.48
C ALA A 15 0.52 -17.43 -16.03
N GLU A 16 0.37 -18.67 -15.58
CA GLU A 16 0.75 -19.05 -14.22
C GLU A 16 2.28 -19.12 -14.03
N ARG A 17 3.01 -19.56 -15.06
CA ARG A 17 4.48 -19.56 -15.05
C ARG A 17 5.03 -18.13 -15.07
N VAL A 18 4.46 -17.25 -15.90
CA VAL A 18 4.85 -15.84 -15.94
C VAL A 18 4.56 -15.16 -14.60
N ARG A 19 3.39 -15.39 -13.99
CA ARG A 19 3.09 -14.90 -12.62
C ARG A 19 4.14 -15.38 -11.63
N ALA A 20 4.45 -16.68 -11.62
CA ALA A 20 5.42 -17.25 -10.70
C ALA A 20 6.79 -16.59 -10.84
N GLY A 21 7.26 -16.40 -12.08
CA GLY A 21 8.51 -15.69 -12.37
C GLY A 21 8.49 -14.23 -11.88
N LEU A 22 7.43 -13.48 -12.18
CA LEU A 22 7.28 -12.09 -11.76
C LEU A 22 7.24 -11.93 -10.23
N VAL A 23 6.51 -12.80 -9.53
CA VAL A 23 6.44 -12.77 -8.07
C VAL A 23 7.80 -13.12 -7.46
N ALA A 24 8.47 -14.17 -7.93
CA ALA A 24 9.78 -14.55 -7.41
C ALA A 24 10.83 -13.46 -7.68
N ALA A 25 10.88 -12.89 -8.88
CA ALA A 25 11.79 -11.81 -9.24
C ALA A 25 11.53 -10.55 -8.41
N GLY A 26 10.28 -10.12 -8.28
CA GLY A 26 9.92 -8.96 -7.47
C GLY A 26 10.22 -9.16 -5.98
N VAL A 27 10.00 -10.37 -5.44
CA VAL A 27 10.41 -10.70 -4.07
C VAL A 27 11.94 -10.66 -3.92
N GLY A 28 12.69 -11.12 -4.92
CA GLY A 28 14.16 -11.05 -4.90
C GLY A 28 14.67 -9.61 -4.92
N VAL A 29 14.13 -8.76 -5.78
CA VAL A 29 14.47 -7.33 -5.82
C VAL A 29 14.12 -6.64 -4.50
N ALA A 30 12.92 -6.90 -3.95
CA ALA A 30 12.53 -6.32 -2.66
C ALA A 30 13.43 -6.80 -1.51
N THR A 31 13.81 -8.07 -1.50
CA THR A 31 14.72 -8.62 -0.48
C THR A 31 16.10 -7.98 -0.57
N PHE A 32 16.65 -7.85 -1.79
CA PHE A 32 17.92 -7.16 -2.03
C PHE A 32 17.86 -5.71 -1.53
N LEU A 33 16.84 -4.95 -1.94
CA LEU A 33 16.68 -3.54 -1.54
C LEU A 33 16.56 -3.38 -0.02
N VAL A 34 15.79 -4.23 0.65
CA VAL A 34 15.62 -4.18 2.11
C VAL A 34 16.90 -4.56 2.84
N CYS A 35 17.61 -5.61 2.41
CA CYS A 35 18.90 -5.98 3.02
C CYS A 35 19.93 -4.85 2.88
N THR A 36 20.05 -4.25 1.69
CA THR A 36 20.94 -3.12 1.47
C THR A 36 20.51 -1.89 2.27
N ALA A 37 19.21 -1.63 2.37
CA ALA A 37 18.67 -0.53 3.17
C ALA A 37 19.01 -0.66 4.65
N VAL A 38 18.83 -1.84 5.25
CA VAL A 38 19.17 -2.08 6.66
C VAL A 38 20.69 -2.06 6.86
N SER A 39 21.47 -2.53 5.88
CA SER A 39 22.94 -2.44 5.91
C SER A 39 23.47 -1.01 5.97
N LEU A 40 22.78 -0.07 5.30
CA LEU A 40 23.15 1.33 5.21
C LEU A 40 22.49 2.18 6.31
N ALA A 41 21.55 1.61 7.07
CA ALA A 41 20.88 2.28 8.19
C ALA A 41 21.79 2.32 9.43
N ASP A 42 22.97 2.94 9.33
CA ASP A 42 23.80 3.28 10.48
C ASP A 42 23.46 4.70 10.95
N PHE A 43 23.11 4.85 12.24
CA PHE A 43 22.79 6.14 12.84
C PHE A 43 24.01 7.09 12.93
N LYS A 44 25.23 6.58 12.72
CA LYS A 44 26.45 7.39 12.75
C LYS A 44 26.75 8.09 11.43
N ASP A 45 26.25 7.58 10.31
CA ASP A 45 26.41 8.19 8.98
C ASP A 45 25.04 8.58 8.41
N GLU A 46 24.74 9.87 8.51
CA GLU A 46 23.47 10.45 8.04
C GLU A 46 23.28 10.25 6.53
N GLY A 47 24.37 10.24 5.74
CA GLY A 47 24.32 9.96 4.31
C GLY A 47 23.96 8.50 4.00
N GLY A 48 24.60 7.56 4.69
CA GLY A 48 24.24 6.15 4.68
C GLY A 48 22.77 5.92 5.02
N SER A 49 22.28 6.51 6.11
CA SER A 49 20.88 6.37 6.52
C SER A 49 19.89 6.89 5.47
N LEU A 50 20.20 8.02 4.81
CA LEU A 50 19.36 8.58 3.74
C LEU A 50 19.34 7.69 2.48
N THR A 51 20.49 7.16 2.08
CA THR A 51 20.55 6.21 0.96
C THR A 51 19.83 4.90 1.30
N GLY A 52 19.95 4.41 2.53
CA GLY A 52 19.19 3.27 3.03
C GLY A 52 17.67 3.51 2.99
N LEU A 53 17.22 4.71 3.39
CA LEU A 53 15.81 5.11 3.30
C LEU A 53 15.32 5.14 1.84
N ALA A 54 16.12 5.64 0.90
CA ALA A 54 15.77 5.63 -0.52
C ALA A 54 15.58 4.19 -1.06
N LEU A 55 16.46 3.27 -0.68
CA LEU A 55 16.36 1.86 -1.07
C LEU A 55 15.15 1.16 -0.42
N ALA A 56 14.87 1.44 0.84
CA ALA A 56 13.67 0.95 1.52
C ALA A 56 12.39 1.47 0.84
N LEU A 57 12.40 2.74 0.42
CA LEU A 57 11.31 3.35 -0.34
C LEU A 57 11.09 2.67 -1.69
N LEU A 58 12.17 2.33 -2.42
CA LEU A 58 12.09 1.60 -3.69
C LEU A 58 11.48 0.19 -3.54
N ALA A 59 11.56 -0.42 -2.35
CA ALA A 59 10.92 -1.71 -2.11
C ALA A 59 9.38 -1.61 -2.14
N LEU A 60 8.79 -0.45 -1.83
CA LEU A 60 7.32 -0.24 -1.86
C LEU A 60 6.73 -0.37 -3.29
N PRO A 61 7.24 0.34 -4.33
CA PRO A 61 6.87 0.11 -5.73
C PRO A 61 6.97 -1.35 -6.17
N VAL A 62 8.06 -2.03 -5.81
CA VAL A 62 8.28 -3.44 -6.18
C VAL A 62 7.20 -4.33 -5.55
N ALA A 63 6.92 -4.13 -4.27
CA ALA A 63 5.85 -4.84 -3.58
C ALA A 63 4.47 -4.56 -4.19
N ALA A 64 4.19 -3.31 -4.59
CA ALA A 64 2.97 -2.93 -5.27
C ALA A 64 2.84 -3.66 -6.63
N LEU A 65 3.88 -3.68 -7.46
CA LEU A 65 3.88 -4.40 -8.73
C LEU A 65 3.67 -5.91 -8.56
N VAL A 66 4.31 -6.52 -7.57
CA VAL A 66 4.10 -7.94 -7.21
C VAL A 66 2.65 -8.18 -6.79
N HIS A 67 2.07 -7.27 -5.99
CA HIS A 67 0.67 -7.36 -5.60
C HIS A 67 -0.28 -7.28 -6.81
N GLN A 68 -0.03 -6.33 -7.73
CA GLN A 68 -0.78 -6.18 -8.97
C GLN A 68 -0.68 -7.45 -9.83
N ALA A 69 0.53 -7.96 -10.07
CA ALA A 69 0.76 -9.18 -10.83
C ALA A 69 0.06 -10.40 -10.22
N ASN A 70 0.07 -10.52 -8.88
CA ASN A 70 -0.61 -11.60 -8.19
C ASN A 70 -2.14 -11.50 -8.31
N ARG A 71 -2.68 -10.28 -8.33
CA ARG A 71 -4.12 -10.04 -8.49
C ARG A 71 -4.61 -10.36 -9.90
N LEU A 72 -3.87 -9.97 -10.95
CA LEU A 72 -4.23 -10.31 -12.34
C LEU A 72 -4.32 -11.83 -12.55
N ALA A 73 -3.52 -12.60 -11.82
CA ALA A 73 -3.42 -14.04 -11.98
C ALA A 73 -4.07 -14.83 -10.82
N SER A 74 -4.91 -14.18 -10.01
CA SER A 74 -5.71 -14.85 -8.98
C SER A 74 -6.89 -15.61 -9.57
N ALA A 75 -7.52 -15.10 -10.63
CA ALA A 75 -8.72 -15.70 -11.23
C ALA A 75 -8.49 -17.15 -11.73
N THR A 76 -7.35 -17.42 -12.38
CA THR A 76 -6.97 -18.77 -12.81
C THR A 76 -6.65 -19.67 -11.63
N ARG A 77 -6.00 -19.15 -10.59
CA ARG A 77 -5.69 -19.87 -9.36
C ARG A 77 -6.96 -20.24 -8.59
N GLU A 78 -7.89 -19.31 -8.44
CA GLU A 78 -9.17 -19.52 -7.77
C GLU A 78 -10.00 -20.59 -8.47
N ARG A 79 -10.08 -20.57 -9.81
CA ARG A 79 -10.75 -21.63 -10.59
C ARG A 79 -10.12 -23.01 -10.35
N ARG A 80 -8.78 -23.10 -10.33
CA ARG A 80 -8.08 -24.36 -10.04
C ARG A 80 -8.36 -24.86 -8.62
N LEU A 81 -8.27 -23.97 -7.63
CA LEU A 81 -8.58 -24.30 -6.23
C LEU A 81 -10.05 -24.72 -6.05
N ALA A 82 -10.98 -24.08 -6.76
CA ALA A 82 -12.40 -24.42 -6.76
C ALA A 82 -12.63 -25.81 -7.37
N GLY A 83 -12.00 -26.13 -8.49
CA GLY A 83 -12.04 -27.47 -9.09
C GLY A 83 -11.57 -28.56 -8.12
N MET A 84 -10.48 -28.32 -7.38
CA MET A 84 -10.01 -29.25 -6.35
C MET A 84 -11.01 -29.39 -5.19
N ARG A 85 -11.69 -28.30 -4.79
CA ARG A 85 -12.76 -28.38 -3.78
C ARG A 85 -13.97 -29.17 -4.27
N LEU A 86 -14.35 -29.04 -5.54
CA LEU A 86 -15.44 -29.81 -6.14
C LEU A 86 -15.09 -31.30 -6.24
N ALA A 87 -13.80 -31.64 -6.37
CA ALA A 87 -13.29 -33.00 -6.30
C ALA A 87 -13.12 -33.55 -4.87
N GLY A 88 -13.54 -32.81 -3.83
CA GLY A 88 -13.53 -33.26 -2.43
C GLY A 88 -12.37 -32.77 -1.57
N ALA A 89 -11.46 -31.91 -2.07
CA ALA A 89 -10.34 -31.40 -1.27
C ALA A 89 -10.83 -30.55 -0.07
N THR A 90 -10.21 -30.75 1.10
CA THR A 90 -10.63 -30.04 2.31
C THR A 90 -10.20 -28.56 2.29
N PRO A 91 -10.88 -27.67 3.04
CA PRO A 91 -10.42 -26.29 3.22
C PRO A 91 -9.02 -26.17 3.83
N GLY A 92 -8.56 -27.19 4.56
CA GLY A 92 -7.18 -27.27 5.07
C GLY A 92 -6.19 -27.44 3.94
N ASP A 93 -6.44 -28.41 3.05
CA ASP A 93 -5.57 -28.75 1.93
C ASP A 93 -5.40 -27.58 0.96
N VAL A 94 -6.49 -26.85 0.67
CA VAL A 94 -6.45 -25.66 -0.18
C VAL A 94 -5.61 -24.54 0.45
N ARG A 95 -5.70 -24.35 1.78
CA ARG A 95 -4.88 -23.35 2.50
C ARG A 95 -3.42 -23.75 2.55
N LEU A 96 -3.13 -25.03 2.80
CA LEU A 96 -1.78 -25.56 2.84
C LEU A 96 -1.12 -25.47 1.46
N LEU A 97 -1.81 -25.91 0.40
CA LEU A 97 -1.32 -25.79 -0.97
C LEU A 97 -1.05 -24.33 -1.33
N GLY A 98 -1.98 -23.43 -0.98
CA GLY A 98 -1.80 -22.01 -1.22
C GLY A 98 -0.62 -21.39 -0.47
N ALA A 99 -0.43 -21.79 0.79
CA ALA A 99 0.69 -21.38 1.63
C ALA A 99 2.04 -21.90 1.08
N LEU A 100 2.09 -23.15 0.64
CA LEU A 100 3.29 -23.77 0.07
C LEU A 100 3.67 -23.13 -1.28
N GLU A 101 2.71 -22.86 -2.16
CA GLU A 101 3.00 -22.19 -3.44
C GLU A 101 3.59 -20.79 -3.24
N SER A 102 2.92 -19.95 -2.44
CA SER A 102 3.37 -18.57 -2.22
C SER A 102 4.63 -18.53 -1.34
N GLY A 103 4.74 -19.41 -0.36
CA GLY A 103 5.92 -19.55 0.49
C GLY A 103 7.16 -19.99 -0.29
N LEU A 104 7.02 -20.95 -1.21
CA LEU A 104 8.12 -21.41 -2.05
C LEU A 104 8.59 -20.35 -3.04
N LEU A 105 7.67 -19.59 -3.65
CA LEU A 105 8.04 -18.44 -4.48
C LEU A 105 8.74 -17.34 -3.68
N ALA A 106 8.27 -17.07 -2.47
CA ALA A 106 8.90 -16.10 -1.58
C ALA A 106 10.30 -16.56 -1.11
N LEU A 107 10.46 -17.85 -0.82
CA LEU A 107 11.74 -18.45 -0.43
C LEU A 107 12.75 -18.39 -1.58
N LEU A 108 12.37 -18.84 -2.78
CA LEU A 108 13.26 -18.78 -3.95
C LEU A 108 13.61 -17.35 -4.33
N GLY A 109 12.63 -16.44 -4.33
CA GLY A 109 12.87 -15.03 -4.59
C GLY A 109 13.81 -14.41 -3.57
N SER A 110 13.53 -14.59 -2.27
CA SER A 110 14.34 -14.01 -1.19
C SER A 110 15.74 -14.60 -1.13
N LEU A 111 15.92 -15.90 -1.41
CA LEU A 111 17.24 -16.52 -1.56
C LEU A 111 18.05 -15.88 -2.69
N ALA A 112 17.44 -15.65 -3.86
CA ALA A 112 18.10 -14.99 -4.98
C ALA A 112 18.48 -13.54 -4.63
N GLY A 113 17.59 -12.78 -3.99
CA GLY A 113 17.88 -11.42 -3.52
C GLY A 113 18.98 -11.37 -2.47
N ALA A 114 18.96 -12.30 -1.52
CA ALA A 114 19.99 -12.45 -0.50
C ALA A 114 21.35 -12.82 -1.12
N ALA A 115 21.39 -13.72 -2.09
CA ALA A 115 22.61 -14.07 -2.79
C ALA A 115 23.21 -12.86 -3.51
N VAL A 116 22.39 -12.08 -4.23
CA VAL A 116 22.84 -10.84 -4.87
C VAL A 116 23.36 -9.83 -3.83
N TYR A 117 22.68 -9.68 -2.69
CA TYR A 117 23.15 -8.83 -1.60
C TYR A 117 24.53 -9.27 -1.09
N VAL A 118 24.71 -10.56 -0.78
CA VAL A 118 25.98 -11.10 -0.27
C VAL A 118 27.11 -10.93 -1.29
N ILE A 119 26.84 -11.15 -2.57
CA ILE A 119 27.83 -11.00 -3.65
C ILE A 119 28.25 -9.53 -3.84
N THR A 120 27.29 -8.60 -3.77
CA THR A 120 27.53 -7.18 -4.05
C THR A 120 28.02 -6.40 -2.83
N HIS A 121 27.78 -6.90 -1.61
CA HIS A 121 27.98 -6.14 -0.37
C HIS A 121 28.89 -6.88 0.63
N LEU A 122 30.07 -7.31 0.16
CA LEU A 122 31.08 -8.13 0.87
C LEU A 122 31.60 -7.57 2.23
N GLY A 123 31.14 -6.38 2.67
CA GLY A 123 31.50 -5.77 3.96
C GLY A 123 30.32 -5.43 4.89
N GLY A 124 29.06 -5.72 4.49
CA GLY A 124 27.88 -5.42 5.30
C GLY A 124 27.52 -6.50 6.32
N PRO A 125 26.77 -6.17 7.40
CA PRO A 125 26.35 -7.15 8.40
C PRO A 125 25.42 -8.21 7.80
N LEU A 126 25.84 -9.48 7.82
CA LEU A 126 25.05 -10.61 7.29
C LEU A 126 23.89 -11.04 8.22
N VAL A 127 23.86 -10.56 9.47
CA VAL A 127 22.87 -10.94 10.48
C VAL A 127 21.43 -10.61 10.09
N GLN A 128 21.24 -9.59 9.24
CA GLN A 128 19.91 -9.15 8.79
C GLN A 128 19.30 -10.03 7.71
N VAL A 129 20.12 -10.71 6.90
CA VAL A 129 19.68 -11.57 5.79
C VAL A 129 18.67 -12.64 6.23
N PRO A 130 18.96 -13.47 7.26
CA PRO A 130 18.01 -14.49 7.70
C PRO A 130 16.71 -13.89 8.26
N VAL A 131 16.78 -12.72 8.89
CA VAL A 131 15.61 -12.02 9.44
C VAL A 131 14.71 -11.52 8.31
N VAL A 132 15.27 -10.82 7.33
CA VAL A 132 14.52 -10.31 6.17
C VAL A 132 13.91 -11.46 5.39
N MET A 133 14.67 -12.53 5.13
CA MET A 133 14.16 -13.73 4.47
C MET A 133 13.01 -14.36 5.26
N ALA A 134 13.15 -14.54 6.58
CA ALA A 134 12.11 -15.09 7.43
C ALA A 134 10.82 -14.26 7.35
N VAL A 135 10.92 -12.93 7.44
CA VAL A 135 9.77 -12.01 7.34
C VAL A 135 9.09 -12.12 5.97
N VAL A 136 9.87 -12.09 4.89
CA VAL A 136 9.36 -12.19 3.51
C VAL A 136 8.69 -13.53 3.24
N VAL A 137 9.28 -14.63 3.70
CA VAL A 137 8.73 -15.99 3.55
C VAL A 137 7.47 -16.15 4.38
N LEU A 138 7.48 -15.72 5.64
CA LEU A 138 6.30 -15.75 6.51
C LEU A 138 5.15 -14.95 5.90
N TYR A 139 5.43 -13.76 5.35
CA TYR A 139 4.44 -12.97 4.64
C TYR A 139 3.90 -13.69 3.39
N GLY A 140 4.77 -14.33 2.60
CA GLY A 140 4.40 -15.15 1.45
C GLY A 140 3.47 -16.30 1.83
N VAL A 141 3.80 -17.06 2.88
CA VAL A 141 2.99 -18.15 3.45
C VAL A 141 1.64 -17.62 3.93
N GLN A 142 1.64 -16.49 4.64
CA GLN A 142 0.42 -15.88 5.17
C GLN A 142 -0.50 -15.36 4.06
N SER A 143 0.07 -14.75 3.02
CA SER A 143 -0.64 -14.29 1.83
C SER A 143 -1.26 -15.48 1.07
N GLY A 144 -0.46 -16.54 0.86
CA GLY A 144 -0.87 -17.77 0.19
C GLY A 144 -2.03 -18.49 0.89
N SER A 145 -1.97 -18.59 2.23
CA SER A 145 -3.02 -19.22 3.04
C SER A 145 -4.34 -18.42 3.04
N ARG A 146 -4.28 -17.09 2.99
CA ARG A 146 -5.48 -16.24 2.98
C ARG A 146 -6.19 -16.19 1.65
N ALA A 147 -5.46 -16.33 0.54
CA ALA A 147 -6.04 -16.35 -0.81
C ALA A 147 -7.06 -17.50 -1.00
N GLY A 148 -6.93 -18.61 -0.27
CA GLY A 148 -7.91 -19.70 -0.30
C GLY A 148 -9.27 -19.37 0.33
N ARG A 149 -9.39 -18.29 1.12
CA ARG A 149 -10.61 -17.98 1.89
C ARG A 149 -11.85 -17.74 1.02
N HIS A 150 -11.69 -17.14 -0.16
CA HIS A 150 -12.81 -16.87 -1.06
C HIS A 150 -13.39 -18.15 -1.69
N VAL A 151 -12.54 -19.12 -2.01
CA VAL A 151 -12.93 -20.46 -2.50
C VAL A 151 -13.53 -21.32 -1.38
N ILE A 152 -13.15 -21.05 -0.13
CA ILE A 152 -13.70 -21.74 1.05
C ILE A 152 -15.16 -21.33 1.31
N ALA A 153 -15.50 -20.06 1.10
CA ALA A 153 -16.80 -19.49 1.47
C ALA A 153 -17.95 -19.82 0.51
N SER A 154 -17.70 -19.95 -0.80
CA SER A 154 -18.74 -20.39 -1.75
C SER A 154 -18.11 -21.00 -3.01
N PRO A 155 -17.95 -22.33 -3.09
CA PRO A 155 -17.45 -22.99 -4.29
C PRO A 155 -18.37 -22.85 -5.52
N ILE A 156 -19.65 -22.48 -5.31
CA ILE A 156 -20.66 -22.28 -6.37
C ILE A 156 -20.91 -20.77 -6.63
N GLY A 157 -20.17 -19.86 -5.99
CA GLY A 157 -20.27 -18.42 -6.26
C GLY A 157 -21.59 -17.76 -5.84
N VAL A 158 -22.46 -18.47 -5.12
CA VAL A 158 -23.66 -17.88 -4.48
C VAL A 158 -23.19 -17.14 -3.23
N ALA A 159 -22.55 -16.00 -3.43
CA ALA A 159 -22.19 -15.09 -2.36
C ALA A 159 -23.37 -14.13 -2.14
N ARG A 160 -24.08 -14.31 -1.03
CA ARG A 160 -24.93 -13.26 -0.47
C ARG A 160 -24.04 -12.01 -0.31
N ARG A 161 -24.46 -10.85 -0.86
CA ARG A 161 -23.74 -9.57 -0.70
C ARG A 161 -23.61 -9.28 0.80
N THR A 162 -22.49 -9.69 1.38
CA THR A 162 -22.21 -9.47 2.80
C THR A 162 -21.88 -8.00 2.97
N ARG A 163 -22.60 -7.33 3.87
CA ARG A 163 -22.32 -5.93 4.22
C ARG A 163 -20.84 -5.82 4.62
N LEU A 164 -20.09 -4.98 3.92
CA LEU A 164 -18.69 -4.71 4.22
C LEU A 164 -18.59 -4.26 5.69
N ARG A 165 -17.79 -4.98 6.48
CA ARG A 165 -17.58 -4.65 7.90
C ARG A 165 -17.06 -3.21 8.02
N GLY A 166 -17.62 -2.39 8.90
CA GLY A 166 -17.15 -1.01 9.12
C GLY A 166 -15.71 -0.92 9.67
N PRO A 167 -15.08 0.26 9.66
CA PRO A 167 -13.75 0.50 10.23
C PRO A 167 -13.69 0.11 11.71
N ARG A 168 -12.55 -0.44 12.15
CA ARG A 168 -12.40 -0.99 13.51
C ARG A 168 -11.79 0.08 14.43
N VAL A 169 -12.24 0.13 15.68
CA VAL A 169 -11.68 1.03 16.71
C VAL A 169 -10.19 0.74 16.95
N ARG A 170 -9.78 -0.53 16.79
CA ARG A 170 -8.37 -0.95 16.86
C ARG A 170 -7.46 -0.20 15.89
N ASP A 171 -7.96 0.20 14.73
CA ASP A 171 -7.16 0.91 13.72
C ASP A 171 -6.77 2.31 14.23
N LEU A 172 -7.66 2.96 14.99
CA LEU A 172 -7.41 4.25 15.63
C LEU A 172 -6.45 4.13 16.82
N LEU A 173 -6.61 3.07 17.63
CA LEU A 173 -5.74 2.77 18.76
C LEU A 173 -4.29 2.56 18.31
N LEU A 174 -4.06 1.93 17.15
CA LEU A 174 -2.72 1.75 16.58
C LEU A 174 -2.06 3.09 16.23
N VAL A 175 -2.81 4.06 15.70
CA VAL A 175 -2.28 5.40 15.41
C VAL A 175 -1.91 6.12 16.69
N VAL A 176 -2.84 6.14 17.66
CA VAL A 176 -2.62 6.82 18.94
C VAL A 176 -1.43 6.20 19.67
N ALA A 177 -1.32 4.87 19.68
CA ALA A 177 -0.17 4.17 20.24
C ALA A 177 1.14 4.49 19.48
N GLY A 178 1.11 4.55 18.14
CA GLY A 178 2.27 4.89 17.32
C GLY A 178 2.75 6.32 17.57
N VAL A 179 1.84 7.30 17.54
CA VAL A 179 2.15 8.71 17.86
C VAL A 179 2.67 8.83 19.29
N GLY A 180 2.01 8.20 20.26
CA GLY A 180 2.40 8.24 21.66
C GLY A 180 3.78 7.63 21.90
N LEU A 181 4.06 6.46 21.33
CA LEU A 181 5.36 5.79 21.50
C LEU A 181 6.49 6.54 20.78
N PHE A 182 6.21 7.07 19.58
CA PHE A 182 7.17 7.87 18.81
C PHE A 182 7.53 9.19 19.51
N THR A 183 6.53 9.93 19.98
CA THR A 183 6.73 11.17 20.73
C THR A 183 7.43 10.91 22.06
N LEU A 184 7.07 9.84 22.78
CA LEU A 184 7.74 9.45 24.03
C LEU A 184 9.23 9.14 23.80
N GLY A 185 9.56 8.38 22.76
CA GLY A 185 10.95 8.14 22.36
C GLY A 185 11.70 9.42 21.98
N SER A 186 11.01 10.35 21.32
CA SER A 186 11.55 11.65 20.88
C SER A 186 11.84 12.62 22.02
N VAL A 187 10.97 12.69 23.02
CA VAL A 187 11.12 13.60 24.16
C VAL A 187 12.16 13.10 25.15
N LEU A 188 12.24 11.78 25.35
CA LEU A 188 13.13 11.21 26.37
C LEU A 188 14.62 11.26 25.99
N LYS A 189 14.99 11.38 24.69
CA LYS A 189 16.37 11.55 24.20
C LYS A 189 17.44 10.76 24.98
N GLY A 190 17.19 9.47 25.21
CA GLY A 190 18.11 8.56 25.91
C GLY A 190 17.99 8.50 27.44
N ARG A 191 17.09 9.29 28.06
CA ARG A 191 16.74 9.24 29.49
C ARG A 191 15.61 8.24 29.78
N PHE A 192 15.58 7.11 29.09
CA PHE A 192 14.54 6.11 29.32
C PHE A 192 14.78 5.42 30.67
N PRO A 193 13.79 5.43 31.60
CA PRO A 193 14.01 5.06 33.00
C PRO A 193 14.42 3.59 33.23
N ILE A 194 14.24 2.71 32.24
CA ILE A 194 14.45 1.26 32.38
C ILE A 194 15.62 0.74 31.52
N VAL A 195 15.92 1.37 30.37
CA VAL A 195 16.82 0.79 29.34
C VAL A 195 17.84 1.80 28.77
N GLY A 196 17.93 3.01 29.33
CA GLY A 196 18.91 4.02 28.90
C GLY A 196 18.78 4.44 27.41
N PRO A 197 19.89 4.69 26.68
CA PRO A 197 19.88 5.15 25.29
C PRO A 197 19.16 4.19 24.33
N TYR A 198 19.31 2.88 24.55
CA TYR A 198 18.68 1.84 23.74
C TYR A 198 17.16 1.84 23.86
N GLY A 199 16.61 2.21 25.02
CA GLY A 199 15.17 2.32 25.23
C GLY A 199 14.53 3.41 24.38
N ALA A 200 15.19 4.57 24.25
CA ALA A 200 14.70 5.67 23.41
C ALA A 200 14.73 5.30 21.92
N ALA A 201 15.81 4.69 21.43
CA ALA A 201 15.92 4.23 20.05
C ALA A 201 14.89 3.13 19.71
N LEU A 202 14.66 2.17 20.62
CA LEU A 202 13.64 1.14 20.44
C LEU A 202 12.23 1.74 20.44
N ALA A 203 11.94 2.69 21.32
CA ALA A 203 10.65 3.38 21.36
C ALA A 203 10.40 4.22 20.10
N MET A 204 11.41 4.94 19.61
CA MET A 204 11.32 5.69 18.34
C MET A 204 11.08 4.77 17.15
N THR A 205 11.86 3.70 17.01
CA THR A 205 11.72 2.76 15.89
C THR A 205 10.38 2.02 15.93
N ALA A 206 10.00 1.48 17.09
CA ALA A 206 8.70 0.86 17.27
C ALA A 206 7.56 1.87 17.05
N GLY A 207 7.71 3.09 17.56
CA GLY A 207 6.75 4.19 17.37
C GLY A 207 6.58 4.57 15.90
N LEU A 208 7.66 4.67 15.13
CA LEU A 208 7.63 4.97 13.70
C LEU A 208 6.95 3.83 12.91
N VAL A 209 7.28 2.58 13.23
CA VAL A 209 6.63 1.41 12.61
C VAL A 209 5.13 1.39 12.92
N LEU A 210 4.75 1.62 14.18
CA LEU A 210 3.34 1.72 14.57
C LEU A 210 2.66 2.93 13.92
N LEU A 211 3.37 4.05 13.72
CA LEU A 211 2.84 5.23 13.04
C LEU A 211 2.58 4.95 11.57
N LEU A 212 3.53 4.35 10.84
CA LEU A 212 3.35 3.97 9.43
C LEU A 212 2.17 3.00 9.26
N PHE A 213 2.09 1.99 10.13
CA PHE A 213 0.97 1.03 10.13
C PHE A 213 -0.34 1.68 10.58
N GLY A 214 -0.28 2.58 11.55
CA GLY A 214 -1.40 3.34 12.07
C GLY A 214 -2.01 4.25 11.01
N VAL A 215 -1.20 5.09 10.36
CA VAL A 215 -1.63 6.01 9.29
C VAL A 215 -2.30 5.20 8.16
N THR A 216 -1.68 4.11 7.71
CA THR A 216 -2.24 3.27 6.65
C THR A 216 -3.55 2.58 7.07
N MET A 217 -3.68 2.07 8.30
CA MET A 217 -4.92 1.45 8.77
C MET A 217 -6.03 2.47 9.06
N ALA A 218 -5.68 3.63 9.61
CA ALA A 218 -6.61 4.71 9.92
C ALA A 218 -7.19 5.40 8.69
N THR A 219 -6.56 5.24 7.52
CA THR A 219 -7.09 5.65 6.21
C THR A 219 -8.57 5.32 6.06
N THR A 220 -9.01 4.12 6.45
CA THR A 220 -10.43 3.73 6.34
C THR A 220 -11.33 4.59 7.23
N TRP A 221 -10.88 4.91 8.44
CA TRP A 221 -11.60 5.75 9.39
C TRP A 221 -11.66 7.19 8.91
N LEU A 222 -10.52 7.73 8.43
CA LEU A 222 -10.39 9.06 7.88
C LEU A 222 -11.30 9.27 6.66
N ILE A 223 -11.24 8.37 5.69
CA ILE A 223 -12.08 8.40 4.48
C ILE A 223 -13.55 8.37 4.87
N ARG A 224 -13.96 7.45 5.75
CA ARG A 224 -15.37 7.35 6.17
C ARG A 224 -15.84 8.60 6.92
N ALA A 225 -15.04 9.12 7.85
CA ALA A 225 -15.38 10.30 8.63
C ALA A 225 -15.49 11.54 7.73
N TYR A 226 -14.54 11.70 6.80
CA TYR A 226 -14.55 12.81 5.84
C TYR A 226 -15.69 12.68 4.84
N ALA A 227 -15.94 11.49 4.27
CA ALA A 227 -17.06 11.23 3.38
C ALA A 227 -18.42 11.52 4.06
N ARG A 228 -18.60 11.13 5.32
CA ARG A 228 -19.79 11.49 6.12
C ARG A 228 -19.97 12.99 6.25
N ARG A 229 -18.88 13.70 6.55
CA ARG A 229 -18.91 15.16 6.72
C ARG A 229 -19.16 15.88 5.40
N ALA A 230 -18.55 15.40 4.32
CA ALA A 230 -18.76 15.87 2.95
C ALA A 230 -20.23 15.66 2.53
N GLY A 231 -20.80 14.49 2.80
CA GLY A 231 -22.21 14.18 2.50
C GLY A 231 -23.21 15.03 3.30
N ARG A 232 -22.91 15.34 4.56
CA ARG A 232 -23.73 16.26 5.38
C ARG A 232 -23.69 17.70 4.89
N ARG A 233 -22.63 18.10 4.19
CA ARG A 233 -22.45 19.45 3.64
C ARG A 233 -22.64 19.52 2.13
N ALA A 234 -23.16 18.47 1.51
CA ALA A 234 -23.30 18.41 0.07
C ALA A 234 -24.36 19.42 -0.40
N ALA A 235 -23.91 20.45 -1.11
CA ALA A 235 -24.78 21.44 -1.74
C ALA A 235 -25.24 21.01 -3.15
N SER A 236 -24.72 19.90 -3.69
CA SER A 236 -25.08 19.37 -5.00
C SER A 236 -25.37 17.87 -4.95
N PRO A 237 -26.28 17.36 -5.81
CA PRO A 237 -26.62 15.93 -5.85
C PRO A 237 -25.41 15.06 -6.22
N GLU A 238 -24.52 15.56 -7.07
CA GLU A 238 -23.27 14.88 -7.44
C GLU A 238 -22.33 14.71 -6.24
N MET A 239 -22.21 15.73 -5.38
CA MET A 239 -21.39 15.68 -4.17
C MET A 239 -21.99 14.73 -3.13
N LEU A 240 -23.32 14.74 -2.99
CA LEU A 240 -24.02 13.81 -2.08
C LEU A 240 -23.84 12.37 -2.54
N LEU A 241 -24.03 12.10 -3.84
CA LEU A 241 -23.85 10.78 -4.43
C LEU A 241 -22.40 10.29 -4.26
N ALA A 242 -21.42 11.12 -4.60
CA ALA A 242 -20.00 10.80 -4.43
C ALA A 242 -19.66 10.47 -2.97
N ALA A 243 -20.12 11.30 -2.03
CA ALA A 243 -19.89 11.09 -0.61
C ALA A 243 -20.51 9.78 -0.09
N ARG A 244 -21.73 9.44 -0.55
CA ARG A 244 -22.40 8.20 -0.15
C ARG A 244 -21.76 6.96 -0.74
N LEU A 245 -21.27 7.01 -1.97
CA LEU A 245 -20.54 5.91 -2.59
C LEU A 245 -19.21 5.63 -1.85
N VAL A 246 -18.44 6.67 -1.53
CA VAL A 246 -17.20 6.53 -0.74
C VAL A 246 -17.51 6.06 0.69
N GLU A 247 -18.60 6.52 1.30
CA GLU A 247 -19.02 6.06 2.63
C GLU A 247 -19.45 4.58 2.65
N ALA A 248 -19.99 4.06 1.54
CA ALA A 248 -20.45 2.68 1.43
C ALA A 248 -19.29 1.67 1.43
N ASP A 249 -18.17 1.98 0.77
CA ASP A 249 -16.94 1.17 0.81
C ASP A 249 -15.64 1.99 0.99
N PRO A 250 -15.38 2.52 2.20
CA PRO A 250 -14.17 3.27 2.49
C PRO A 250 -12.92 2.39 2.47
N ARG A 251 -13.07 1.05 2.56
CA ARG A 251 -11.95 0.12 2.62
C ARG A 251 -11.34 -0.13 1.25
N ALA A 252 -12.13 -0.15 0.19
CA ALA A 252 -11.59 -0.23 -1.16
C ALA A 252 -10.71 0.98 -1.46
N TRP A 253 -11.21 2.18 -1.17
CA TRP A 253 -10.45 3.42 -1.29
C TRP A 253 -9.21 3.45 -0.40
N ALA A 254 -9.31 3.00 0.85
CA ALA A 254 -8.15 2.94 1.75
C ALA A 254 -7.03 2.02 1.23
N ARG A 255 -7.38 0.89 0.60
CA ARG A 255 -6.40 -0.01 -0.02
C ARG A 255 -5.74 0.62 -1.24
N ALA A 256 -6.50 1.34 -2.06
CA ALA A 256 -5.97 2.02 -3.23
C ALA A 256 -5.02 3.17 -2.85
N LEU A 257 -5.34 3.89 -1.79
CA LEU A 257 -4.58 5.02 -1.30
C LEU A 257 -3.45 4.65 -0.34
N SER A 258 -3.25 3.37 0.02
CA SER A 258 -2.21 3.00 0.99
C SER A 258 -0.80 3.31 0.49
N VAL A 259 -0.52 3.05 -0.79
CA VAL A 259 0.78 3.36 -1.40
C VAL A 259 0.95 4.87 -1.58
N VAL A 260 -0.12 5.56 -1.99
CA VAL A 260 -0.15 7.04 -2.08
C VAL A 260 0.18 7.65 -0.72
N SER A 261 -0.48 7.18 0.35
CA SER A 261 -0.28 7.67 1.71
C SER A 261 1.17 7.48 2.17
N LEU A 262 1.78 6.31 1.94
CA LEU A 262 3.18 6.09 2.29
C LEU A 262 4.10 7.00 1.46
N THR A 263 3.83 7.14 0.18
CA THR A 263 4.62 8.00 -0.71
C THR A 263 4.58 9.46 -0.25
N VAL A 264 3.40 9.97 0.11
CA VAL A 264 3.21 11.33 0.63
C VAL A 264 3.87 11.49 2.01
N PHE A 265 3.75 10.49 2.89
CA PHE A 265 4.39 10.49 4.21
C PHE A 265 5.92 10.61 4.08
N PHE A 266 6.53 9.72 3.31
CA PHE A 266 7.98 9.72 3.14
C PHE A 266 8.45 10.93 2.34
N GLY A 267 7.68 11.42 1.36
CA GLY A 267 8.01 12.64 0.63
C GLY A 267 7.99 13.89 1.51
N ALA A 268 7.02 14.00 2.44
CA ALA A 268 6.97 15.08 3.40
C ALA A 268 8.13 14.99 4.42
N GLY A 269 8.43 13.78 4.92
CA GLY A 269 9.57 13.54 5.81
C GLY A 269 10.92 13.85 5.14
N ALA A 270 11.13 13.37 3.91
CA ALA A 270 12.32 13.69 3.12
C ALA A 270 12.47 15.19 2.90
N GLY A 271 11.37 15.90 2.64
CA GLY A 271 11.35 17.36 2.54
C GLY A 271 11.80 18.07 3.81
N ALA A 272 11.35 17.57 4.97
CA ALA A 272 11.75 18.11 6.26
C ALA A 272 13.23 17.86 6.58
N GLN A 273 13.80 16.75 6.08
CA GLN A 273 15.24 16.44 6.17
C GLN A 273 16.08 17.30 5.22
N GLN A 274 15.63 17.48 3.96
CA GLN A 274 16.28 18.30 2.94
C GLN A 274 16.39 19.80 3.31
N ALA A 275 15.67 20.24 4.33
CA ALA A 275 15.79 21.61 4.82
C ALA A 275 17.18 21.89 5.45
N GLY A 276 17.88 20.86 5.92
CA GLY A 276 19.28 20.93 6.34
C GLY A 276 20.25 20.91 5.15
N VAL A 277 21.49 21.37 5.36
CA VAL A 277 22.52 21.43 4.31
C VAL A 277 23.40 20.18 4.37
N GLY A 278 23.29 19.28 3.38
CA GLY A 278 24.12 18.07 3.30
C GLY A 278 23.59 17.01 2.31
N TYR A 279 24.43 16.03 1.94
CA TYR A 279 24.04 14.78 1.25
C TYR A 279 23.14 14.90 0.00
N SER A 280 23.44 15.85 -0.90
CA SER A 280 22.66 16.09 -2.13
C SER A 280 22.42 14.85 -2.99
N GLN A 281 23.41 13.95 -3.11
CA GLN A 281 23.28 12.70 -3.84
C GLN A 281 22.28 11.73 -3.19
N ALA A 282 22.28 11.64 -1.85
CA ALA A 282 21.34 10.79 -1.13
C ALA A 282 19.91 11.33 -1.25
N HIS A 283 19.74 12.65 -1.15
CA HIS A 283 18.45 13.30 -1.36
C HIS A 283 17.91 13.12 -2.78
N ALA A 284 18.78 13.22 -3.80
CA ALA A 284 18.39 12.94 -5.19
C ALA A 284 17.90 11.49 -5.36
N LEU A 285 18.57 10.52 -4.72
CA LEU A 285 18.14 9.13 -4.75
C LEU A 285 16.77 8.93 -4.08
N VAL A 286 16.53 9.60 -2.95
CA VAL A 286 15.20 9.61 -2.28
C VAL A 286 14.13 10.18 -3.21
N ASP A 287 14.40 11.30 -3.89
CA ASP A 287 13.44 11.92 -4.81
C ASP A 287 13.13 11.02 -6.02
N VAL A 288 14.13 10.31 -6.55
CA VAL A 288 13.93 9.28 -7.58
C VAL A 288 13.08 8.13 -7.05
N ALA A 289 13.36 7.63 -5.84
CA ALA A 289 12.57 6.58 -5.20
C ALA A 289 11.10 7.00 -5.02
N LEU A 290 10.86 8.24 -4.59
CA LEU A 290 9.54 8.83 -4.45
C LEU A 290 8.82 8.97 -5.78
N LEU A 291 9.53 9.34 -6.85
CA LEU A 291 8.95 9.40 -8.20
C LEU A 291 8.47 8.02 -8.65
N VAL A 292 9.28 6.97 -8.45
CA VAL A 292 8.89 5.59 -8.77
C VAL A 292 7.70 5.13 -7.89
N ALA A 293 7.65 5.53 -6.62
CA ALA A 293 6.52 5.28 -5.72
C ALA A 293 5.24 6.02 -6.14
N LEU A 294 5.34 7.24 -6.66
CA LEU A 294 4.22 7.98 -7.23
C LEU A 294 3.68 7.30 -8.49
N LEU A 295 4.56 6.87 -9.39
CA LEU A 295 4.16 6.16 -10.62
C LEU A 295 3.43 4.86 -10.30
N THR A 296 3.96 4.06 -9.37
CA THR A 296 3.29 2.82 -8.94
C THR A 296 1.99 3.06 -8.18
N SER A 297 1.92 4.15 -7.41
CA SER A 297 0.67 4.61 -6.80
C SER A 297 -0.38 4.97 -7.84
N ALA A 298 0.00 5.66 -8.92
CA ALA A 298 -0.90 5.98 -10.03
C ALA A 298 -1.44 4.71 -10.70
N VAL A 299 -0.60 3.71 -10.96
CA VAL A 299 -1.03 2.41 -11.50
C VAL A 299 -2.02 1.71 -10.56
N ALA A 300 -1.77 1.72 -9.25
CA ALA A 300 -2.67 1.13 -8.26
C ALA A 300 -4.03 1.85 -8.21
N LEU A 301 -4.04 3.19 -8.33
CA LEU A 301 -5.26 3.99 -8.43
C LEU A 301 -6.04 3.70 -9.71
N VAL A 302 -5.37 3.56 -10.87
CA VAL A 302 -6.02 3.24 -12.15
C VAL A 302 -6.75 1.91 -12.06
N VAL A 303 -6.06 0.92 -11.49
CA VAL A 303 -6.61 -0.39 -11.19
C VAL A 303 -7.83 -0.29 -10.27
N HIS A 304 -7.75 0.51 -9.22
CA HIS A 304 -8.87 0.69 -8.30
C HIS A 304 -10.07 1.34 -8.99
N GLN A 305 -9.85 2.36 -9.80
CA GLN A 305 -10.91 2.99 -10.58
C GLN A 305 -11.55 2.02 -11.57
N ALA A 306 -10.76 1.15 -12.21
CA ALA A 306 -11.31 0.12 -13.08
C ALA A 306 -12.22 -0.85 -12.31
N GLU A 307 -11.82 -1.29 -11.10
CA GLU A 307 -12.64 -2.16 -10.24
C GLU A 307 -13.93 -1.45 -9.79
N GLU A 308 -13.82 -0.21 -9.33
CA GLU A 308 -14.96 0.58 -8.88
C GLU A 308 -15.97 0.78 -10.02
N LEU A 309 -15.47 1.04 -11.25
CA LEU A 309 -16.30 1.19 -12.43
C LEU A 309 -16.99 -0.13 -12.82
N ILE A 310 -16.30 -1.27 -12.72
CA ILE A 310 -16.87 -2.60 -12.98
C ILE A 310 -18.01 -2.90 -11.99
N ASP A 311 -17.78 -2.65 -10.69
CA ASP A 311 -18.76 -2.93 -9.64
C ASP A 311 -20.00 -2.04 -9.73
N HIS A 312 -19.83 -0.77 -10.10
CA HIS A 312 -20.92 0.21 -10.16
C HIS A 312 -21.51 0.39 -11.57
N ARG A 313 -20.99 -0.31 -12.59
CA ARG A 313 -21.43 -0.16 -13.99
C ARG A 313 -22.95 -0.22 -14.15
N ARG A 314 -23.60 -1.21 -13.51
CA ARG A 314 -25.07 -1.38 -13.60
C ARG A 314 -25.82 -0.22 -12.94
N SER A 315 -25.33 0.25 -11.80
CA SER A 315 -25.93 1.38 -11.09
C SER A 315 -25.78 2.69 -11.87
N PHE A 316 -24.60 2.94 -12.47
CA PHE A 316 -24.38 4.12 -13.31
C PHE A 316 -25.16 4.05 -14.62
N ALA A 317 -25.30 2.87 -15.24
CA ALA A 317 -26.12 2.69 -16.42
C ALA A 317 -27.61 2.93 -16.14
N ALA A 318 -28.12 2.50 -14.99
CA ALA A 318 -29.50 2.79 -14.57
C ALA A 318 -29.72 4.30 -14.35
N LEU A 319 -28.76 5.00 -13.75
CA LEU A 319 -28.82 6.46 -13.60
C LEU A 319 -28.80 7.18 -14.95
N ALA A 320 -27.95 6.75 -15.88
CA ALA A 320 -27.93 7.30 -17.24
C ALA A 320 -29.26 7.04 -17.96
N ALA A 321 -29.85 5.84 -17.82
CA ALA A 321 -31.16 5.51 -18.38
C ALA A 321 -32.31 6.36 -17.79
N SER A 322 -32.16 6.82 -16.54
CA SER A 322 -33.11 7.76 -15.90
C SER A 322 -32.92 9.22 -16.31
N GLY A 323 -32.00 9.52 -17.24
CA GLY A 323 -31.78 10.86 -17.79
C GLY A 323 -30.69 11.68 -17.10
N VAL A 324 -29.87 11.09 -16.21
CA VAL A 324 -28.74 11.80 -15.60
C VAL A 324 -27.66 12.05 -16.65
N PRO A 325 -27.19 13.30 -16.84
CA PRO A 325 -26.21 13.61 -17.86
C PRO A 325 -24.86 12.96 -17.57
N GLU A 326 -24.14 12.53 -18.62
CA GLU A 326 -22.83 11.89 -18.49
C GLU A 326 -21.79 12.79 -17.79
N SER A 327 -21.90 14.10 -17.99
CA SER A 327 -21.04 15.09 -17.32
C SER A 327 -21.18 15.03 -15.80
N ALA A 328 -22.40 14.87 -15.29
CA ALA A 328 -22.68 14.73 -13.86
C ALA A 328 -22.07 13.44 -13.30
N LEU A 329 -22.25 12.30 -13.99
CA LEU A 329 -21.65 11.02 -13.58
C LEU A 329 -20.11 11.07 -13.60
N SER A 330 -19.54 11.73 -14.61
CA SER A 330 -18.08 11.93 -14.67
C SER A 330 -17.55 12.87 -13.58
N GLY A 331 -18.39 13.80 -13.10
CA GLY A 331 -18.12 14.67 -11.96
C GLY A 331 -18.19 13.93 -10.62
N VAL A 332 -19.01 12.88 -10.52
CA VAL A 332 -19.07 12.01 -9.33
C VAL A 332 -17.74 11.31 -9.13
N LEU A 333 -17.16 10.68 -10.16
CA LEU A 333 -15.86 9.98 -10.07
C LEU A 333 -14.74 10.88 -9.51
N VAL A 334 -14.63 12.11 -10.04
CA VAL A 334 -13.62 13.06 -9.56
C VAL A 334 -13.87 13.46 -8.11
N ARG A 335 -15.14 13.71 -7.73
CA ARG A 335 -15.47 14.04 -6.33
C ARG A 335 -15.21 12.87 -5.39
N GLN A 336 -15.44 11.62 -5.80
CA GLN A 336 -15.08 10.45 -4.99
C GLN A 336 -13.57 10.41 -4.72
N ALA A 337 -12.75 10.62 -5.76
CA ALA A 337 -11.30 10.68 -5.64
C ALA A 337 -10.84 11.81 -4.70
N VAL A 338 -11.40 13.01 -4.82
CA VAL A 338 -11.08 14.13 -3.92
C VAL A 338 -11.49 13.84 -2.48
N ILE A 339 -12.71 13.34 -2.26
CA ILE A 339 -13.24 13.02 -0.92
C ILE A 339 -12.37 11.96 -0.24
N ALA A 340 -11.89 10.96 -0.98
CA ALA A 340 -11.04 9.92 -0.42
C ALA A 340 -9.59 10.37 -0.24
N ALA A 341 -8.98 11.00 -1.26
CA ALA A 341 -7.55 11.30 -1.26
C ALA A 341 -7.19 12.48 -0.34
N LEU A 342 -8.03 13.52 -0.26
CA LEU A 342 -7.70 14.74 0.48
C LEU A 342 -7.34 14.49 1.97
N PRO A 343 -8.20 13.85 2.79
CA PRO A 343 -7.87 13.63 4.21
C PRO A 343 -6.66 12.72 4.38
N VAL A 344 -6.47 11.75 3.47
CA VAL A 344 -5.38 10.76 3.54
C VAL A 344 -4.05 11.43 3.25
N CYS A 345 -3.96 12.19 2.15
CA CYS A 345 -2.75 12.90 1.76
C CYS A 345 -2.38 13.98 2.78
N LEU A 346 -3.36 14.71 3.35
CA LEU A 346 -3.09 15.70 4.38
C LEU A 346 -2.54 15.07 5.66
N VAL A 347 -3.18 14.01 6.17
CA VAL A 347 -2.69 13.32 7.38
C VAL A 347 -1.33 12.69 7.14
N ALA A 348 -1.11 12.08 5.97
CA ALA A 348 0.19 11.52 5.59
C ALA A 348 1.28 12.60 5.55
N ALA A 349 1.02 13.75 4.92
CA ALA A 349 2.00 14.82 4.81
C ALA A 349 2.35 15.43 6.17
N VAL A 350 1.33 15.71 7.00
CA VAL A 350 1.54 16.25 8.35
C VAL A 350 2.29 15.25 9.23
N SER A 351 1.89 13.98 9.23
CA SER A 351 2.57 12.95 10.03
C SER A 351 3.99 12.67 9.55
N GLY A 352 4.25 12.70 8.24
CA GLY A 352 5.57 12.54 7.65
C GLY A 352 6.52 13.68 8.00
N ALA A 353 6.07 14.92 7.86
CA ALA A 353 6.85 16.09 8.28
C ALA A 353 7.08 16.06 9.80
N ALA A 354 6.04 15.83 10.60
CA ALA A 354 6.15 15.78 12.07
C ALA A 354 7.11 14.67 12.56
N ALA A 355 7.16 13.52 11.88
CA ALA A 355 8.07 12.43 12.22
C ALA A 355 9.55 12.84 12.14
N VAL A 356 9.88 13.88 11.36
CA VAL A 356 11.23 14.43 11.26
C VAL A 356 11.41 15.64 12.15
N ILE A 357 10.44 16.56 12.11
CA ILE A 357 10.56 17.86 12.76
C ILE A 357 10.51 17.69 14.29
N VAL A 358 9.70 16.77 14.83
CA VAL A 358 9.55 16.55 16.29
C VAL A 358 10.86 16.09 16.96
N PRO A 359 11.58 15.05 16.48
CA PRO A 359 12.85 14.66 17.09
C PRO A 359 13.95 15.73 16.99
N LEU A 360 13.93 16.54 15.93
CA LEU A 360 14.92 17.58 15.67
C LEU A 360 14.54 18.97 16.22
N MET A 361 13.42 19.10 16.95
CA MET A 361 12.87 20.38 17.43
C MET A 361 13.91 21.35 18.02
N ASP A 362 14.83 20.85 18.86
CA ASP A 362 15.82 21.68 19.55
C ASP A 362 16.82 22.36 18.60
N ILE A 363 17.02 21.80 17.40
CA ILE A 363 18.01 22.25 16.41
C ILE A 363 17.28 22.81 15.16
N TYR A 364 15.98 22.57 15.03
CA TYR A 364 15.21 22.90 13.84
C TYR A 364 14.94 24.41 13.74
N GLN A 365 15.50 25.07 12.73
CA GLN A 365 15.32 26.50 12.56
C GLN A 365 14.01 26.87 11.88
N VAL A 366 13.48 28.06 12.16
CA VAL A 366 12.22 28.57 11.58
C VAL A 366 12.27 28.61 10.05
N GLN A 367 13.43 28.94 9.47
CA GLN A 367 13.63 28.94 8.02
C GLN A 367 13.45 27.54 7.38
N TRP A 368 13.82 26.48 8.09
CA TRP A 368 13.65 25.10 7.64
C TRP A 368 12.17 24.68 7.69
N LEU A 369 11.40 25.24 8.62
CA LEU A 369 9.97 24.98 8.76
C LEU A 369 9.18 25.44 7.53
N GLY A 370 9.58 26.56 6.91
CA GLY A 370 8.99 27.05 5.68
C GLY A 370 9.15 26.07 4.51
N TRP A 371 10.38 25.58 4.30
CA TRP A 371 10.66 24.58 3.26
C TRP A 371 9.93 23.26 3.51
N ALA A 372 10.01 22.73 4.74
CA ALA A 372 9.37 21.49 5.13
C ALA A 372 7.85 21.54 4.94
N SER A 373 7.21 22.63 5.37
CA SER A 373 5.77 22.84 5.21
C SER A 373 5.37 22.94 3.73
N THR A 374 6.16 23.66 2.93
CA THR A 374 5.92 23.81 1.49
C THR A 374 6.05 22.46 0.77
N ARG A 375 7.09 21.68 1.07
CA ARG A 375 7.29 20.34 0.49
C ARG A 375 6.21 19.35 0.94
N ALA A 376 5.78 19.40 2.19
CA ALA A 376 4.67 18.58 2.69
C ALA A 376 3.34 18.91 1.98
N LEU A 377 3.03 20.21 1.82
CA LEU A 377 1.87 20.67 1.04
C LEU A 377 1.96 20.24 -0.42
N ALA A 378 3.14 20.34 -1.04
CA ALA A 378 3.37 19.89 -2.40
C ALA A 378 3.14 18.38 -2.55
N MET A 379 3.63 17.56 -1.62
CA MET A 379 3.40 16.11 -1.63
C MET A 379 1.92 15.77 -1.44
N ALA A 380 1.22 16.44 -0.51
CA ALA A 380 -0.21 16.25 -0.34
C ALA A 380 -0.98 16.61 -1.62
N GLY A 381 -0.63 17.73 -2.25
CA GLY A 381 -1.18 18.19 -3.52
C GLY A 381 -0.95 17.19 -4.65
N ILE A 382 0.28 16.67 -4.80
CA ILE A 382 0.63 15.67 -5.82
C ILE A 382 -0.17 14.37 -5.62
N GLY A 383 -0.31 13.89 -4.38
CA GLY A 383 -1.11 12.69 -4.09
C GLY A 383 -2.59 12.86 -4.45
N VAL A 384 -3.18 14.01 -4.12
CA VAL A 384 -4.57 14.34 -4.49
C VAL A 384 -4.71 14.50 -6.01
N LEU A 385 -3.76 15.20 -6.64
CA LEU A 385 -3.75 15.44 -8.08
C LEU A 385 -3.61 14.11 -8.84
N ALA A 386 -2.77 13.18 -8.39
CA ALA A 386 -2.67 11.85 -8.98
C ALA A 386 -4.02 11.11 -8.93
N ALA A 387 -4.72 11.13 -7.81
CA ALA A 387 -6.05 10.52 -7.69
C ALA A 387 -7.08 11.18 -8.62
N VAL A 388 -7.05 12.51 -8.74
CA VAL A 388 -7.93 13.26 -9.65
C VAL A 388 -7.61 12.97 -11.11
N LEU A 389 -6.34 12.99 -11.51
CA LEU A 389 -5.91 12.69 -12.89
C LEU A 389 -6.32 11.27 -13.29
N VAL A 390 -6.18 10.31 -12.38
CA VAL A 390 -6.62 8.93 -12.63
C VAL A 390 -8.14 8.84 -12.78
N ALA A 391 -8.91 9.53 -11.94
CA ALA A 391 -10.37 9.60 -12.08
C ALA A 391 -10.80 10.29 -13.39
N LEU A 392 -10.06 11.33 -13.82
CA LEU A 392 -10.26 11.99 -15.12
C LEU A 392 -9.94 11.05 -16.29
N ALA A 393 -8.84 10.30 -16.20
CA ALA A 393 -8.44 9.30 -17.20
C ALA A 393 -9.44 8.12 -17.29
N ALA A 394 -10.20 7.86 -16.23
CA ALA A 394 -11.25 6.85 -16.22
C ALA A 394 -12.56 7.29 -16.91
N ARG A 395 -12.76 8.59 -17.19
CA ARG A 395 -13.95 9.14 -17.87
C ARG A 395 -14.27 8.49 -19.23
N PRO A 396 -13.31 8.31 -20.17
CA PRO A 396 -13.59 7.62 -21.43
C PRO A 396 -14.04 6.17 -21.24
N LEU A 397 -13.49 5.46 -20.24
CA LEU A 397 -13.91 4.09 -19.92
C LEU A 397 -15.36 4.07 -19.42
N LEU A 398 -15.77 5.06 -18.63
CA LEU A 398 -17.17 5.24 -18.21
C LEU A 398 -18.09 5.43 -19.42
N ARG A 399 -17.74 6.32 -20.37
CA ARG A 399 -18.53 6.53 -21.60
C ARG A 399 -18.71 5.24 -22.40
N GLY A 400 -17.64 4.44 -22.54
CA GLY A 400 -17.71 3.15 -23.20
C GLY A 400 -18.59 2.12 -22.47
N ALA A 401 -18.64 2.18 -21.13
CA ALA A 401 -19.45 1.29 -20.32
C ALA A 401 -20.96 1.66 -20.30
N LEU A 402 -21.28 2.95 -20.53
CA LEU A 402 -22.63 3.51 -20.57
C LEU A 402 -23.34 3.32 -21.93
N ARG A 403 -22.62 3.01 -23.01
CA ARG A 403 -23.24 2.71 -24.32
C ARG A 403 -24.13 1.46 -24.20
N LEU A 404 -25.44 1.70 -24.32
CA LEU A 404 -26.56 0.77 -24.15
C LEU A 404 -26.47 -0.51 -25.00
N GLU A 405 -25.72 -0.49 -26.12
CA GLU A 405 -25.55 -1.66 -26.99
C GLU A 405 -24.94 -2.88 -26.28
N ARG A 406 -24.21 -2.68 -25.17
CA ARG A 406 -23.62 -3.77 -24.35
C ARG A 406 -24.46 -4.18 -23.14
N LEU A 407 -25.71 -3.73 -23.02
CA LEU A 407 -26.65 -4.16 -21.96
C LEU A 407 -27.63 -5.25 -22.45
N ARG A 408 -27.65 -5.55 -23.76
CA ARG A 408 -28.52 -6.57 -24.38
C ARG A 408 -27.82 -7.93 -24.62
N ALA A 409 -26.55 -8.06 -24.25
CA ALA A 409 -25.77 -9.30 -24.29
C ALA A 409 -25.27 -9.64 -22.89
#